data_AF-A0A7J2XBW1-F1
#
_entry.id   AF-A0A7J2XBW1-F1
#
_cell.length_a   1.000
_cell.length_b   1.000
_cell.length_c   1.000
_cell.angle_alpha   90.00
_cell.angle_beta   90.00
_cell.angle_gamma   90.00
#
_symmetry.space_group_name_H-M   'P 1'
#
loop_
_entity.id
_entity.type
_entity.pdbx_description
1 polymer ?
#
loop_
_entity_poly.entity_id
_entity_poly.type
_entity_poly.pdbx_seq_one_letter_code
_entity_poly.pdbx_strand_id
1 'polypeptide(L)' 'MSGINEELLNKVANLLKEKRIKIATAESCTGGMLANLLTNISGSSEYFDRGIVSYSNRAKMEMLGVSKETLDKYGA' A
#
# COMPACT_ATOMS: atom_id res chain seq x y z
N MET A 1 -17.17 -10.83 -3.04
CA MET A 1 -16.49 -9.59 -3.47
C MET A 1 -16.14 -9.73 -4.95
N SER A 2 -17.03 -9.36 -5.86
CA SER A 2 -16.77 -9.40 -7.30
C SER A 2 -15.82 -8.26 -7.68
N GLY A 3 -14.62 -8.59 -8.18
CA GLY A 3 -13.65 -7.59 -8.67
C GLY A 3 -12.21 -7.80 -8.20
N ILE A 4 -11.96 -8.69 -7.23
CA ILE A 4 -10.62 -9.04 -6.79
C ILE A 4 -10.10 -10.18 -7.65
N ASN A 5 -8.94 -9.99 -8.29
CA ASN A 5 -8.26 -11.02 -9.07
C ASN A 5 -7.21 -11.73 -8.20
N GLU A 6 -7.57 -12.90 -7.65
CA GLU A 6 -6.70 -13.69 -6.78
C GLU A 6 -5.46 -14.24 -7.51
N GLU A 7 -5.57 -14.56 -8.80
CA GLU A 7 -4.44 -15.03 -9.60
C GLU A 7 -3.36 -13.95 -9.70
N LEU A 8 -3.76 -12.69 -9.94
CA LEU A 8 -2.86 -11.56 -10.00
C LEU A 8 -2.17 -11.32 -8.65
N LEU A 9 -2.90 -11.37 -7.54
CA LEU A 9 -2.33 -11.16 -6.21
C LEU A 9 -1.27 -12.21 -5.87
N ASN A 10 -1.56 -13.49 -6.15
CA ASN A 10 -0.59 -14.58 -5.96
C ASN A 10 0.64 -14.42 -6.85
N LYS A 11 0.46 -14.01 -8.11
CA LYS A 11 1.58 -13.75 -9.03
C LYS A 11 2.49 -12.63 -8.52
N VAL A 12 1.92 -11.54 -8.00
CA VAL A 12 2.68 -10.44 -7.40
C VAL A 12 3.44 -10.92 -6.16
N ALA A 13 2.78 -11.66 -5.25
CA ALA A 13 3.42 -12.20 -4.06
C ALA A 13 4.61 -13.10 -4.39
N ASN A 14 4.45 -14.04 -5.34
CA ASN A 14 5.52 -14.93 -5.78
C ASN A 14 6.70 -14.16 -6.37
N LEU A 15 6.44 -13.19 -7.25
CA LEU A 15 7.49 -12.35 -7.83
C LEU A 15 8.28 -11.57 -6.78
N LEU A 16 7.61 -11.03 -5.75
CA LEU A 16 8.29 -10.31 -4.67
C LEU A 16 9.14 -11.24 -3.81
N LYS A 17 8.65 -12.43 -3.47
CA LYS A 17 9.40 -13.46 -2.73
C LYS A 17 10.62 -13.94 -3.50
N GLU A 18 10.45 -14.31 -4.77
CA GLU A 18 11.54 -14.77 -5.66
C GLU A 18 12.64 -13.73 -5.78
N LYS A 19 12.28 -12.44 -5.89
CA LYS A 19 13.23 -11.34 -5.99
C LYS A 19 13.76 -10.85 -4.64
N ARG A 20 13.25 -11.37 -3.52
CA ARG A 20 13.58 -10.93 -2.16
C ARG A 20 13.36 -9.42 -1.96
N ILE A 21 12.29 -8.89 -2.53
CA ILE A 21 11.93 -7.47 -2.43
C ILE A 21 10.86 -7.32 -1.35
N LYS A 22 11.08 -6.39 -0.43
CA LYS A 22 10.05 -5.90 0.49
C LYS A 22 9.40 -4.63 -0.05
N ILE A 23 8.09 -4.56 0.09
CA ILE A 23 7.28 -3.39 -0.28
C ILE A 23 6.56 -2.82 0.94
N ALA A 24 6.18 -1.55 0.81
CA ALA A 24 5.29 -0.87 1.73
C ALA A 24 4.20 -0.16 0.94
N THR A 25 3.03 0.06 1.54
CA THR A 25 1.93 0.83 0.92
C THR A 25 1.65 2.11 1.69
N ALA A 26 1.30 3.15 0.94
CA ALA A 26 0.68 4.37 1.44
C ALA A 26 -0.66 4.53 0.72
N GLU A 27 -1.75 4.52 1.48
CA GLU A 27 -3.12 4.48 0.96
C GLU A 27 -3.92 5.70 1.43
N SER A 28 -4.91 6.11 0.62
CA SER A 28 -5.86 7.17 0.94
C SER A 28 -7.28 6.66 0.70
N CYS A 29 -7.84 6.84 -0.50
CA CYS A 29 -9.21 6.45 -0.83
C CYS A 29 -9.51 4.95 -0.72
N THR A 30 -8.49 4.08 -0.82
CA THR A 30 -8.61 2.63 -0.66
C THR A 30 -8.73 2.19 0.81
N GLY A 31 -8.42 3.07 1.78
CA GLY A 31 -8.67 2.82 3.20
C GLY A 31 -7.94 1.61 3.80
N GLY A 32 -6.87 1.12 3.19
CA GLY A 32 -6.14 -0.08 3.64
C GLY A 32 -6.53 -1.36 2.89
N MET A 33 -7.39 -1.29 1.88
CA MET A 33 -7.80 -2.45 1.09
C MET A 33 -6.60 -3.11 0.38
N LEU A 34 -5.63 -2.33 -0.12
CA LEU A 34 -4.45 -2.91 -0.78
C LEU A 34 -3.55 -3.63 0.23
N ALA A 35 -3.28 -3.01 1.38
CA ALA A 35 -2.55 -3.66 2.46
C ALA A 35 -3.25 -4.97 2.87
N ASN A 36 -4.57 -4.95 3.07
CA ASN A 36 -5.35 -6.14 3.42
C ASN A 36 -5.19 -7.27 2.40
N LEU A 37 -5.33 -6.96 1.11
CA LEU A 37 -5.16 -7.93 0.01
C LEU A 37 -3.76 -8.57 0.03
N LEU A 38 -2.72 -7.76 0.21
CA LEU A 38 -1.34 -8.25 0.25
C LEU A 38 -1.05 -9.07 1.50
N THR A 39 -1.59 -8.68 2.67
CA THR A 39 -1.35 -9.38 3.94
C THR A 39 -2.16 -10.66 4.07
N ASN A 40 -3.29 -10.79 3.37
CA ASN A 40 -4.13 -12.00 3.39
C ASN A 40 -3.48 -13.21 2.69
N ILE A 41 -2.40 -13.01 1.92
CA ILE A 41 -1.63 -14.12 1.34
C ILE A 41 -0.66 -14.66 2.39
N SER A 42 -0.61 -15.99 2.51
CA SER A 42 0.29 -16.66 3.46
C SER A 42 1.77 -16.38 3.17
N GLY A 43 2.54 -16.10 4.23
CA GLY A 43 3.94 -15.69 4.12
C GLY A 43 4.12 -14.26 3.61
N SER A 44 3.11 -13.41 3.73
CA SER A 44 3.20 -11.99 3.38
C SER A 44 4.28 -11.23 4.15
N SER A 45 4.68 -11.68 5.34
CA SER A 45 5.80 -11.13 6.11
C SER A 45 7.16 -11.20 5.39
N GLU A 46 7.30 -12.09 4.39
CA GLU A 46 8.51 -12.18 3.57
C GLU A 46 8.68 -10.97 2.64
N TYR A 47 7.57 -10.36 2.17
CA TYR A 47 7.60 -9.31 1.16
C TYR A 47 6.85 -8.03 1.53
N PHE A 48 6.08 -7.99 2.62
CA PHE A 48 5.34 -6.81 3.04
C PHE A 48 5.91 -6.27 4.36
N ASP A 49 6.37 -5.02 4.37
CA ASP A 49 6.96 -4.38 5.54
C ASP A 49 5.92 -3.61 6.37
N ARG A 50 5.20 -2.68 5.72
CA ARG A 50 4.22 -1.82 6.39
C ARG A 50 3.16 -1.28 5.45
N GLY A 51 2.00 -0.95 6.01
CA GLY A 51 0.96 -0.17 5.35
C GLY A 51 0.64 1.08 6.15
N ILE A 52 0.50 2.22 5.47
CA ILE A 52 0.08 3.49 6.05
C ILE A 52 -1.22 3.93 5.37
N VAL A 53 -2.24 4.23 6.15
CA VAL A 53 -3.45 4.90 5.64
C VAL A 53 -3.39 6.37 6.04
N SER A 54 -3.22 7.25 5.05
CA SER A 54 -3.02 8.69 5.21
C SER A 54 -4.12 9.48 4.47
N TYR A 55 -5.36 9.36 4.95
CA TYR A 55 -6.53 9.90 4.24
C TYR A 55 -6.53 11.43 4.12
N SER A 56 -6.22 12.14 5.22
CA SER A 56 -6.21 13.60 5.24
C SER A 56 -4.87 14.18 4.78
N ASN A 57 -4.89 15.42 4.29
CA ASN A 57 -3.66 16.19 3.99
C ASN A 57 -2.74 16.24 5.20
N ARG A 58 -3.30 16.46 6.40
CA ARG A 58 -2.53 16.43 7.65
C ARG A 58 -1.80 15.09 7.84
N ALA A 59 -2.48 13.96 7.67
CA ALA A 59 -1.86 12.65 7.81
C ALA A 59 -0.78 12.39 6.75
N LYS A 60 -0.98 12.84 5.50
CA LYS A 60 0.04 12.76 4.44
C LYS A 60 1.32 13.53 4.83
N MET A 61 1.17 14.72 5.41
CA MET A 61 2.31 15.51 5.88
C MET A 61 2.99 14.88 7.10
N GLU A 62 2.23 14.52 8.14
CA GLU A 62 2.78 13.99 9.41
C GLU A 62 3.44 12.61 9.25
N MET A 63 2.85 11.71 8.46
CA MET A 63 3.30 10.32 8.38
C MET A 63 4.26 10.06 7.23
N LEU A 64 4.12 10.80 6.11
CA LEU A 64 4.86 10.55 4.87
C LEU A 64 5.75 11.73 4.46
N GLY A 65 5.73 12.85 5.19
CA GLY A 65 6.55 14.02 4.88
C GLY A 65 6.16 14.72 3.59
N VAL A 66 4.93 14.53 3.09
CA VAL A 66 4.43 15.29 1.94
C VAL A 66 4.48 16.78 2.28
N SER A 67 4.98 17.62 1.38
CA SER A 67 5.09 19.05 1.66
C SER A 67 3.74 19.75 1.54
N LYS A 68 3.52 20.78 2.35
CA LYS A 68 2.30 21.60 2.28
C LYS A 68 2.19 22.28 0.91
N GLU A 69 3.30 22.75 0.36
CA GLU A 69 3.36 23.41 -0.95
C GLU A 69 2.89 22.48 -2.09
N THR A 70 3.21 21.19 -2.00
CA THR A 70 2.75 20.19 -2.98
C THR A 70 1.23 20.06 -2.94
N LEU A 71 0.66 19.92 -1.74
CA LEU A 71 -0.77 19.73 -1.54
C LEU A 71 -1.57 20.98 -1.90
N ASP A 72 -1.07 22.17 -1.56
CA ASP A 72 -1.72 23.44 -1.89
C ASP A 72 -1.73 23.68 -3.42
N LYS A 73 -0.69 23.24 -4.14
CA LYS A 73 -0.56 23.45 -5.59
C LYS A 73 -1.29 22.41 -6.43
N TYR A 74 -1.29 21.15 -6.02
CA TYR A 74 -1.75 20.03 -6.84
C TYR A 74 -2.95 19.28 -6.27
N GLY A 75 -3.32 19.53 -5.02
CA GLY A 75 -4.26 18.68 -4.29
C GLY A 75 -3.63 17.38 -3.81
N ALA A 76 -4.49 16.50 -3.31
CA ALA A 76 -4.15 15.20 -2.73
C ALA A 76 -4.73 14.04 -3.54
#